data_AF-A0A7X5DHB8-F1
#
_entry.id   AF-A0A7X5DHB8-F1
#
_cell.length_a   1.000
_cell.length_b   1.000
_cell.length_c   1.000
_cell.angle_alpha   90.00
_cell.angle_beta   90.00
_cell.angle_gamma   90.00
#
_symmetry.space_group_name_H-M   'P 1'
#
loop_
_entity.id
_entity.type
_entity.pdbx_description
1 polymer ?
#
loop_
_entity_poly.entity_id
_entity_poly.type
_entity_poly.pdbx_seq_one_letter_code
_entity_poly.pdbx_strand_id
1 'polypeptide(L)'
;MKSIQWILAGKQIGYEEIRKKNDIEFYFAVAVQKWKGKYKIFTSEIEENLLSFLDECIDKEDETDKVIQVDTIEDVLEYFNEMLHIDIEKLHPLKGQKLFNPRF
;
A
#
# COMPACT_ATOMS: atom_id res chain seq x y z
N MET A 1 -5.28 -3.71 18.45
CA MET A 1 -5.16 -3.33 17.03
C MET A 1 -4.76 -4.55 16.23
N LYS A 2 -5.69 -5.06 15.41
CA LYS A 2 -5.56 -6.36 14.73
C LYS A 2 -4.56 -6.29 13.59
N SER A 3 -4.51 -5.15 12.90
CA SER A 3 -3.59 -4.90 11.80
C SER A 3 -2.14 -4.89 12.26
N ILE A 4 -1.85 -4.18 13.36
CA ILE A 4 -0.49 -4.15 13.93
C ILE A 4 0.00 -5.55 14.29
N GLN A 5 -0.83 -6.39 14.90
CA GLN A 5 -0.46 -7.77 15.24
C GLN A 5 -0.09 -8.58 13.99
N TRP A 6 -0.81 -8.40 12.89
CA TRP A 6 -0.47 -9.04 11.61
C TRP A 6 0.85 -8.54 11.04
N ILE A 7 1.09 -7.23 11.06
CA ILE A 7 2.36 -6.65 10.58
C ILE A 7 3.54 -7.20 11.40
N LEU A 8 3.42 -7.21 12.74
CA LEU A 8 4.47 -7.70 13.64
C LEU A 8 4.76 -9.20 13.42
N ALA A 9 3.74 -9.99 13.04
CA ALA A 9 3.87 -11.38 12.66
C ALA A 9 4.47 -11.59 11.26
N GLY A 10 4.83 -10.52 10.54
CA GLY A 10 5.39 -10.58 9.19
C GLY A 10 4.36 -10.86 8.10
N LYS A 11 3.07 -10.74 8.40
CA LYS A 11 2.00 -10.90 7.42
C LYS A 11 1.93 -9.67 6.52
N GLN A 12 1.77 -9.88 5.22
CA GLN A 12 1.43 -8.80 4.30
C GLN A 12 -0.05 -8.46 4.46
N ILE A 13 -0.33 -7.19 4.75
CA ILE A 13 -1.68 -6.64 4.83
C ILE A 13 -1.76 -5.40 3.95
N GLY A 14 -2.95 -5.06 3.48
CA GLY A 14 -3.16 -3.93 2.60
C GLY A 14 -4.59 -3.45 2.59
N TYR A 15 -4.81 -2.39 1.83
CA TYR A 15 -6.09 -1.72 1.68
C TYR A 15 -6.10 -0.96 0.35
N GLU A 16 -7.29 -0.81 -0.22
CA GLU A 16 -7.52 -0.10 -1.46
C GLU A 16 -8.74 0.82 -1.29
N GLU A 17 -8.71 1.98 -1.93
CA GLU A 17 -9.83 2.92 -1.98
C GLU A 17 -9.78 3.79 -3.24
N ILE A 18 -10.93 4.33 -3.63
CA ILE A 18 -10.99 5.41 -4.61
C ILE A 18 -10.83 6.74 -3.88
N ARG A 19 -9.88 7.56 -4.33
CA ARG A 19 -9.63 8.91 -3.83
C ARG A 19 -10.02 9.93 -4.88
N LYS A 20 -10.54 11.08 -4.43
CA LYS A 20 -10.86 12.20 -5.32
C LYS A 20 -9.90 13.36 -5.08
N LYS A 21 -9.19 13.80 -6.12
CA LYS A 21 -8.27 14.95 -6.07
C LYS A 21 -8.49 15.82 -7.30
N ASN A 22 -8.83 17.10 -7.09
CA ASN A 22 -9.12 18.06 -8.16
C ASN A 22 -10.14 17.56 -9.20
N ASP A 23 -11.23 16.94 -8.72
CA ASP A 23 -12.27 16.31 -9.56
C ASP A 23 -11.87 15.10 -10.40
N ILE A 24 -10.65 14.58 -10.20
CA ILE A 24 -10.18 13.32 -10.79
C ILE A 24 -10.24 12.22 -9.73
N GLU A 25 -10.76 11.05 -10.10
CA GLU A 25 -10.78 9.85 -9.27
C GLU A 25 -9.52 9.03 -9.50
N PHE A 26 -8.91 8.57 -8.42
CA PHE A 26 -7.71 7.76 -8.41
C PHE A 26 -7.98 6.49 -7.63
N TYR A 27 -7.62 5.35 -8.20
CA TYR A 27 -7.47 4.12 -7.45
C TYR A 27 -6.16 4.20 -6.67
N PHE A 28 -6.27 4.07 -5.35
CA PHE A 28 -5.15 4.05 -4.45
C PHE A 28 -5.06 2.69 -3.76
N ALA A 29 -3.89 2.07 -3.80
CA ALA A 29 -3.60 0.83 -3.09
C ALA A 29 -2.40 1.01 -2.16
N VAL A 30 -2.46 0.40 -0.98
CA VAL A 30 -1.35 0.33 -0.03
C VAL A 30 -1.16 -1.09 0.49
N ALA A 31 0.09 -1.49 0.66
CA ALA A 31 0.46 -2.72 1.34
C ALA A 31 1.61 -2.49 2.31
N VAL A 32 1.63 -3.22 3.43
CA VAL A 32 2.71 -3.19 4.41
C VAL A 32 3.06 -4.60 4.89
N GLN A 33 4.36 -4.85 5.07
CA GLN A 33 4.88 -6.10 5.62
C GLN A 33 6.16 -5.86 6.43
N LYS A 34 6.30 -6.52 7.58
CA LYS A 34 7.61 -6.67 8.24
C LYS A 34 8.40 -7.80 7.60
N TRP A 35 9.59 -7.51 7.09
CA TRP A 35 10.49 -8.51 6.51
C TRP A 35 11.95 -8.22 6.82
N LYS A 36 12.69 -9.26 7.25
CA LYS A 36 14.12 -9.19 7.64
C LYS A 36 14.42 -8.05 8.63
N GLY A 37 13.51 -7.84 9.58
CA GLY A 37 13.66 -6.83 10.63
C GLY A 37 13.31 -5.40 10.23
N LYS A 38 12.87 -5.17 8.98
CA LYS A 38 12.44 -3.86 8.47
C LYS A 38 10.96 -3.90 8.08
N TYR A 39 10.30 -2.76 8.03
CA TYR A 39 8.94 -2.63 7.53
C TYR A 39 8.98 -2.04 6.13
N LYS A 40 8.30 -2.67 5.19
CA LYS A 40 8.18 -2.20 3.81
C LYS A 40 6.74 -1.79 3.56
N ILE A 41 6.57 -0.58 3.03
CA ILE A 41 5.28 0.00 2.68
C ILE A 41 5.32 0.23 1.17
N PHE A 42 4.33 -0.32 0.46
CA PHE A 42 4.11 -0.10 -0.96
C PHE A 42 2.87 0.76 -1.12
N THR A 43 2.92 1.73 -2.02
CA THR A 43 1.76 2.52 -2.43
C THR A 43 1.72 2.59 -3.94
N SER A 44 0.52 2.47 -4.49
CA SER A 44 0.22 2.68 -5.91
C SER A 44 -0.95 3.66 -6.01
N GLU A 45 -0.86 4.57 -6.96
CA GLU A 45 -1.91 5.53 -7.29
C GLU A 45 -2.01 5.59 -8.82
N ILE A 46 -3.22 5.36 -9.33
CA ILE A 46 -3.54 5.31 -10.76
C ILE A 46 -4.85 6.07 -10.97
N GLU A 47 -4.95 6.97 -11.95
CA GLU A 47 -6.22 7.59 -12.29
C GLU A 47 -7.24 6.52 -12.73
N GLU A 48 -8.48 6.60 -12.23
CA GLU A 48 -9.51 5.57 -12.46
C GLU A 48 -9.91 5.47 -13.95
N ASN A 49 -9.84 6.58 -14.67
CA ASN A 49 -10.05 6.65 -16.12
C ASN A 49 -8.98 5.87 -16.93
N LEU A 50 -7.80 5.60 -16.34
CA LEU A 50 -6.71 4.84 -16.95
C LEU A 50 -6.76 3.36 -16.56
N LEU A 51 -7.51 2.98 -15.52
CA LEU A 51 -7.63 1.59 -15.08
C LEU A 51 -8.18 0.65 -16.17
N SER A 52 -9.08 1.13 -17.02
CA SER A 52 -9.62 0.36 -18.14
C SER A 52 -8.61 0.10 -19.26
N PHE A 53 -7.47 0.78 -19.25
CA PHE A 53 -6.41 0.71 -20.26
C PHE A 53 -5.10 0.19 -19.67
N LEU A 54 -5.13 -0.51 -18.53
CA LEU A 54 -3.94 -0.91 -17.78
C LEU A 54 -2.92 -1.70 -18.65
N ASP A 55 -3.39 -2.56 -19.55
CA ASP A 55 -2.53 -3.32 -20.47
C ASP A 55 -1.85 -2.44 -21.54
N GLU A 56 -2.39 -1.24 -21.82
CA GLU A 56 -1.89 -0.29 -22.82
C GLU A 56 -1.18 0.93 -22.21
N CYS A 57 -1.28 1.14 -20.89
CA CYS A 57 -0.78 2.32 -20.19
C CYS A 57 0.49 2.10 -19.35
N ILE A 58 1.15 0.93 -19.49
CA ILE A 58 2.34 0.52 -18.72
C ILE A 58 3.51 1.54 -18.78
N ASP A 59 3.51 2.45 -19.77
CA ASP A 59 4.53 3.50 -19.94
C ASP A 59 4.03 4.93 -19.65
N LYS A 60 2.82 5.12 -19.08
CA LYS A 60 2.33 6.46 -18.75
C LYS A 60 2.90 6.95 -17.42
N GLU A 61 3.37 8.20 -17.43
CA GLU A 61 3.94 8.94 -16.29
C GLU A 61 2.99 9.10 -15.07
N ASP A 62 1.75 8.61 -15.18
CA ASP A 62 0.67 8.82 -14.22
C ASP A 62 0.52 7.68 -13.19
N GLU A 63 1.22 6.55 -13.36
CA GLU A 63 1.35 5.51 -12.32
C GLU A 63 2.51 5.83 -11.38
N THR A 64 2.23 6.02 -10.09
CA THR A 64 3.25 6.36 -9.10
C THR A 64 3.43 5.28 -8.03
N ASP A 65 3.99 4.16 -8.45
CA ASP A 65 4.42 3.10 -7.55
C ASP A 65 5.63 3.53 -6.70
N LYS A 66 5.49 3.35 -5.38
CA LYS A 66 6.55 3.70 -4.41
C LYS A 66 6.70 2.60 -3.37
N VAL A 67 7.94 2.28 -3.06
CA VAL A 67 8.30 1.43 -1.92
C VAL A 67 9.13 2.23 -0.94
N ILE A 68 8.67 2.27 0.31
CA ILE A 68 9.37 2.92 1.42
C ILE A 68 9.73 1.85 2.44
N GLN A 69 10.90 2.02 3.05
CA GLN A 69 11.37 1.15 4.11
C GLN A 69 11.58 1.96 5.38
N VAL A 70 11.03 1.47 6.48
CA VAL A 70 11.16 2.05 7.81
C VAL A 70 11.57 0.98 8.83
N ASP A 71 11.99 1.42 10.01
CA ASP A 71 12.71 0.58 10.96
C ASP A 71 11.82 0.11 12.12
N THR A 72 10.85 0.93 12.49
CA THR A 72 9.98 0.70 13.65
C THR A 72 8.51 0.62 13.26
N ILE A 73 7.66 0.11 14.16
CA ILE A 73 6.21 0.09 13.91
C ILE A 73 5.62 1.49 14.08
N GLU A 74 6.25 2.31 14.92
CA GLU A 74 5.92 3.71 15.13
C GLU A 74 6.08 4.51 13.83
N ASP A 75 7.18 4.30 13.10
CA ASP A 75 7.39 4.93 11.78
C ASP A 75 6.30 4.54 10.77
N VAL A 76 5.82 3.29 10.84
CA VAL A 76 4.70 2.84 10.00
C VAL A 76 3.43 3.60 10.36
N LEU A 77 3.12 3.74 11.66
CA LEU A 77 1.92 4.44 12.12
C LEU A 77 1.97 5.93 11.74
N GLU A 78 3.12 6.57 11.91
CA GLU A 78 3.36 7.95 11.49
C GLU A 78 3.14 8.11 9.98
N TYR A 79 3.75 7.26 9.16
CA TYR A 79 3.58 7.30 7.71
C TYR A 79 2.11 7.13 7.28
N PHE A 80 1.39 6.19 7.90
CA PHE A 80 -0.03 5.97 7.61
C PHE A 80 -0.91 7.16 7.99
N ASN A 81 -0.62 7.80 9.12
CA ASN A 81 -1.41 8.93 9.62
C ASN A 81 -1.09 10.24 8.88
N GLU A 82 0.19 10.56 8.72
CA GLU A 82 0.66 11.86 8.23
C GLU A 82 0.79 11.93 6.72
N MET A 83 1.23 10.84 6.08
CA MET A 83 1.49 10.83 4.64
C MET A 83 0.35 10.21 3.83
N LEU A 84 -0.23 9.11 4.34
CA LEU A 84 -1.29 8.39 3.61
C LEU A 84 -2.70 8.79 4.02
N HIS A 85 -2.87 9.34 5.23
CA HIS A 85 -4.17 9.60 5.84
C HIS A 85 -5.09 8.36 5.85
N ILE A 86 -4.52 7.18 6.12
CA ILE A 86 -5.24 5.90 6.21
C ILE A 86 -5.22 5.40 7.64
N ASP A 87 -6.40 5.02 8.14
CA ASP A 87 -6.51 4.25 9.38
C ASP A 87 -5.94 2.83 9.18
N ILE A 88 -4.88 2.52 9.91
CA ILE A 88 -4.18 1.24 9.81
C ILE A 88 -5.09 0.05 10.14
N GLU A 89 -6.16 0.24 10.92
CA GLU A 89 -7.11 -0.83 11.26
C GLU A 89 -8.03 -1.22 10.08
N LYS A 90 -8.08 -0.43 9.00
CA LYS A 90 -8.77 -0.82 7.75
C LYS A 90 -8.02 -1.87 6.95
N LEU A 91 -6.73 -2.08 7.25
CA LEU A 91 -5.92 -3.01 6.49
C LEU A 91 -6.31 -4.44 6.79
N HIS A 92 -6.27 -5.26 5.76
CA HIS A 92 -6.64 -6.66 5.84
C HIS A 92 -5.58 -7.54 5.17
N PRO A 93 -5.49 -8.82 5.56
CA PRO A 93 -4.63 -9.78 4.89
C PRO A 93 -4.84 -9.83 3.38
N LEU A 94 -3.78 -9.54 2.63
CA LEU A 94 -3.81 -9.72 1.18
C LEU A 94 -3.65 -11.21 0.84
N LYS A 95 -4.48 -11.70 -0.09
CA LYS A 95 -4.41 -13.05 -0.64
C LYS A 95 -3.76 -12.97 -2.03
N GLY A 96 -2.73 -13.78 -2.29
CA GLY A 96 -2.09 -13.82 -3.61
C GLY A 96 -0.57 -13.63 -3.58
N GLN A 97 -0.01 -13.17 -4.70
CA GLN A 97 1.43 -12.97 -4.86
C GLN A 97 1.91 -11.85 -3.93
N LYS A 98 3.07 -12.07 -3.33
CA LYS A 98 3.55 -11.27 -2.22
C LYS A 98 4.53 -10.27 -2.77
N LEU A 99 4.24 -8.99 -2.55
CA LEU A 99 5.00 -7.87 -3.11
C LEU A 99 6.43 -7.87 -2.58
N PHE A 100 6.59 -8.26 -1.32
CA PHE A 100 7.90 -8.28 -0.69
C PHE A 100 8.40 -9.72 -0.54
N ASN A 101 7.84 -10.53 0.36
CA ASN A 101 8.37 -11.88 0.61
C ASN A 101 7.66 -12.97 -0.22
N PRO A 102 8.26 -13.55 -1.28
CA PRO A 102 7.59 -14.54 -2.12
C PRO A 102 7.28 -15.88 -1.42
N ARG A 103 7.76 -16.13 -0.20
CA ARG A 103 7.59 -17.40 0.52
C ARG A 103 6.45 -17.44 1.56
N PHE A 104 5.84 -16.32 1.96
CA PHE A 104 5.02 -16.23 3.20
C PHE A 104 3.76 -15.39 3.18
#